data_AF-A0A6V7LPX5-F1
#
_entry.id   AF-A0A6V7LPX5-F1
#
_cell.length_a   1.000
_cell.length_b   1.000
_cell.length_c   1.000
_cell.angle_alpha   90.00
_cell.angle_beta   90.00
_cell.angle_gamma   90.00
#
_symmetry.space_group_name_H-M   'P 1'
#
loop_
_entity.id
_entity.type
_entity.pdbx_description
1 polymer ?
#
loop_
_entity_poly.entity_id
_entity_poly.type
_entity_poly.pdbx_seq_one_letter_code
_entity_poly.pdbx_strand_id
1 'polypeptide(L)'
;VSNVAGNLGALIPVIAILVRRLPPIRHPSTRVLKLFKDFWLYCVVFGFVPVEPQSARIWPTEWYEGVREIAIKSPYLIAQTNAKLEMRELQYTSAVRNESVSISELQELRNQILKMSIRSSDIAAYVAKMQFAQITYLLSVYWVETLRVANSPEPSLEPIMEYLSDSDLQKDKTGMWQCICSVGDSVFARFKDVMQRKPKDEKRERELENHTQFLLVNFNHVHKQIRRVADKYLSALVDAFPHLLWNCRVLWSMLDILQVLAFSLQLDPNEESPSLQIPGTPYTIHLMDSLEAREIIVKDFAA
;
A
#
# COMPACT_ATOMS: atom_id res chain seq x y z
N VAL A 1 1.81 -4.82 31.68
CA VAL A 1 1.77 -4.19 30.34
C VAL A 1 1.79 -2.65 30.39
N SER A 2 1.16 -1.98 31.37
CA SER A 2 1.06 -0.50 31.39
C SER A 2 2.39 0.27 31.51
N ASN A 3 3.38 -0.22 32.27
CA ASN A 3 4.65 0.50 32.44
C ASN A 3 5.55 0.45 31.18
N VAL A 4 5.61 -0.71 30.51
CA VAL A 4 6.42 -0.87 29.28
C VAL A 4 5.80 -0.11 28.12
N ALA A 5 4.48 -0.22 27.92
CA ALA A 5 3.76 0.54 26.90
C ALA A 5 3.89 2.05 27.16
N GLY A 6 3.82 2.47 28.42
CA GLY A 6 4.05 3.86 28.84
C GLY A 6 5.43 4.40 28.46
N ASN A 7 6.49 3.66 28.82
CA ASN A 7 7.86 4.05 28.56
C ASN A 7 8.19 4.07 27.06
N LEU A 8 7.70 3.11 26.29
CA LEU A 8 7.89 3.07 24.84
C LEU A 8 7.08 4.16 24.12
N GLY A 9 5.83 4.38 24.54
CA GLY A 9 4.97 5.41 23.99
C GLY A 9 5.53 6.82 24.19
N ALA A 10 6.17 7.08 25.33
CA ALA A 10 6.85 8.34 25.61
C ALA A 10 8.00 8.67 24.63
N LEU A 11 8.56 7.67 23.93
CA LEU A 11 9.58 7.88 22.91
C LEU A 11 9.01 8.29 21.55
N ILE A 12 7.72 8.05 21.29
CA ILE A 12 7.08 8.31 19.99
C ILE A 12 7.23 9.79 19.58
N PRO A 13 6.92 10.80 20.43
CA PRO A 13 7.10 12.20 20.06
C PRO A 13 8.55 12.56 19.74
N VAL A 14 9.51 11.96 20.45
CA VAL A 14 10.94 12.19 20.22
C VAL A 14 11.36 11.65 18.86
N ILE A 15 10.94 10.42 18.53
CA ILE A 15 11.21 9.82 17.21
C ILE A 15 10.54 10.64 16.11
N ALA A 16 9.30 11.09 16.32
CA ALA A 16 8.58 11.93 15.36
C ALA A 16 9.33 13.24 15.06
N ILE A 17 9.91 13.89 16.07
CA ILE A 17 10.73 15.11 15.87
C ILE A 17 11.96 14.83 15.01
N LEU A 18 12.63 13.69 15.23
CA LEU A 18 13.80 13.30 14.45
C LEU A 18 13.42 12.98 13.00
N VAL A 19 12.35 12.21 12.82
CA VAL A 19 11.89 11.72 11.53
C VAL A 19 11.26 12.83 10.67
N ARG A 20 10.59 13.81 11.28
CA ARG A 20 9.99 14.97 10.58
C ARG A 20 10.98 15.70 9.68
N ARG A 21 12.25 15.77 10.09
CA ARG A 21 13.33 16.47 9.36
C ARG A 21 13.82 15.69 8.14
N LEU A 22 13.47 14.42 8.03
CA LEU A 22 13.91 13.54 6.93
C LEU A 22 12.94 13.66 5.75
N PRO A 23 13.42 13.47 4.50
CA PRO A 23 12.54 13.16 3.39
C PRO A 23 11.86 11.79 3.63
N PRO A 24 10.72 11.50 2.96
CA PRO A 24 10.13 10.16 2.99
C PRO A 24 11.16 9.09 2.61
N ILE A 25 11.28 8.05 3.44
CA ILE A 25 12.33 7.04 3.30
C ILE A 25 11.91 6.00 2.27
N ARG A 26 12.29 6.18 0.99
CA ARG A 26 11.93 5.24 -0.08
C ARG A 26 12.87 4.02 -0.19
N HIS A 27 14.17 4.23 0.01
CA HIS A 27 15.19 3.17 -0.10
C HIS A 27 15.94 2.99 1.23
N PRO A 28 15.30 2.38 2.24
CA PRO A 28 15.94 2.17 3.54
C PRO A 28 17.05 1.13 3.45
N SER A 29 18.10 1.29 4.26
CA SER A 29 19.00 0.17 4.55
C SER A 29 18.25 -0.91 5.35
N THR A 30 18.70 -2.15 5.28
CA THR A 30 18.07 -3.29 5.98
C THR A 30 17.89 -3.04 7.48
N ARG A 31 18.87 -2.38 8.11
CA ARG A 31 18.78 -1.98 9.52
C ARG A 31 17.66 -0.97 9.78
N VAL A 32 17.55 0.05 8.93
CA VAL A 32 16.51 1.09 9.08
C VAL A 32 15.13 0.49 8.87
N LEU A 33 14.96 -0.31 7.81
CA LEU A 33 13.70 -0.99 7.54
C LEU A 33 13.26 -1.87 8.71
N LYS A 34 14.19 -2.63 9.29
CA LYS A 34 13.92 -3.46 10.47
C LYS A 34 13.41 -2.63 11.65
N LEU A 35 14.06 -1.49 11.96
CA LEU A 35 13.63 -0.61 13.04
C LEU A 35 12.21 -0.07 12.83
N PHE A 36 11.86 0.30 11.60
CA PHE A 36 10.49 0.74 11.28
C PHE A 36 9.48 -0.40 11.34
N LYS A 37 9.82 -1.60 10.85
CA LYS A 37 8.97 -2.80 11.00
C LYS A 37 8.69 -3.08 12.48
N ASP A 38 9.73 -3.09 13.32
CA ASP A 38 9.59 -3.29 14.76
C ASP A 38 8.75 -2.18 15.41
N PHE A 39 8.97 -0.91 15.05
CA PHE A 39 8.16 0.21 15.53
C PHE A 39 6.66 0.04 15.23
N TRP A 40 6.32 -0.32 13.99
CA TRP A 40 4.92 -0.50 13.60
C TRP A 40 4.28 -1.72 14.27
N LEU A 41 5.05 -2.80 14.47
CA LEU A 41 4.60 -3.94 15.26
C LEU A 41 4.30 -3.52 16.71
N TYR A 42 5.18 -2.73 17.34
CA TYR A 42 4.92 -2.18 18.67
C TYR A 42 3.69 -1.28 18.71
N CYS A 43 3.46 -0.46 17.67
CA CYS A 43 2.26 0.36 17.57
C CYS A 43 0.97 -0.47 17.54
N VAL A 44 0.99 -1.61 16.85
CA VAL A 44 -0.14 -2.55 16.82
C VAL A 44 -0.31 -3.25 18.17
N VAL A 45 0.76 -3.84 18.71
CA VAL A 45 0.71 -4.67 19.92
C VAL A 45 0.32 -3.86 21.16
N PHE A 46 0.80 -2.61 21.28
CA PHE A 46 0.47 -1.75 22.41
C PHE A 46 -0.71 -0.80 22.14
N GLY A 47 -1.30 -0.86 20.94
CA GLY A 47 -2.46 -0.04 20.59
C GLY A 47 -2.17 1.46 20.58
N PHE A 48 -0.99 1.89 20.11
CA PHE A 48 -0.64 3.31 20.00
C PHE A 48 -1.43 4.04 18.89
N VAL A 49 -2.10 3.29 18.02
CA VAL A 49 -3.01 3.84 17.01
C VAL A 49 -4.45 3.52 17.40
N PRO A 50 -5.28 4.53 17.73
CA PRO A 50 -6.66 4.32 18.13
C PRO A 50 -7.50 3.82 16.96
N VAL A 51 -8.26 2.75 17.18
CA VAL A 51 -9.22 2.19 16.20
C VAL A 51 -10.47 3.06 16.12
N GLU A 52 -10.83 3.70 17.24
CA GLU A 52 -12.01 4.54 17.37
C GLU A 52 -11.69 5.86 18.09
N PRO A 53 -12.44 6.95 17.82
CA PRO A 53 -12.28 8.23 18.52
C PRO A 53 -12.41 8.10 20.05
N GLN A 54 -13.17 7.11 20.53
CA GLN A 54 -13.35 6.85 21.96
C GLN A 54 -12.13 6.15 22.60
N SER A 55 -11.42 5.33 21.83
CA SER A 55 -10.15 4.70 22.24
C SER A 55 -8.96 5.67 22.28
N ALA A 56 -9.09 6.85 21.64
CA ALA A 56 -8.08 7.91 21.68
C ALA A 56 -7.88 8.50 23.09
N ARG A 57 -8.73 8.15 24.07
CA ARG A 57 -8.60 8.58 25.47
C ARG A 57 -7.57 7.78 26.29
N ILE A 58 -7.04 6.68 25.75
CA ILE A 58 -6.14 5.78 26.47
C ILE A 58 -4.71 6.33 26.52
N TRP A 59 -4.26 6.98 25.43
CA TRP A 59 -2.90 7.47 25.28
C TRP A 59 -2.86 9.00 25.08
N PRO A 60 -1.77 9.67 25.48
CA PRO A 60 -1.59 11.10 25.21
C PRO A 60 -1.74 11.42 23.71
N THR A 61 -2.42 12.52 23.39
CA THR A 61 -2.65 12.95 22.00
C THR A 61 -1.35 13.13 21.22
N GLU A 62 -0.29 13.60 21.89
CA GLU A 62 1.05 13.76 21.31
C GLU A 62 1.62 12.46 20.75
N TRP A 63 1.26 11.31 21.30
CA TRP A 63 1.73 10.02 20.81
C TRP A 63 1.07 9.71 19.47
N TYR A 64 -0.25 9.89 19.38
CA TYR A 64 -0.97 9.70 18.13
C TYR A 64 -0.48 10.66 17.04
N GLU A 65 -0.28 11.94 17.38
CA GLU A 65 0.32 12.91 16.47
C GLU A 65 1.73 12.49 16.03
N GLY A 66 2.53 11.97 16.95
CA GLY A 66 3.85 11.43 16.63
C GLY A 66 3.77 10.22 15.68
N VAL A 67 2.83 9.29 15.88
CA VAL A 67 2.65 8.15 14.96
C VAL A 67 2.20 8.63 13.57
N ARG A 68 1.32 9.65 13.47
CA ARG A 68 0.93 10.26 12.19
C ARG A 68 2.13 10.81 11.43
N GLU A 69 2.99 11.56 12.11
CA GLU A 69 4.20 12.14 11.51
C GLU A 69 5.18 11.05 11.05
N ILE A 70 5.38 10.01 11.88
CA ILE A 70 6.23 8.87 11.55
C ILE A 70 5.67 8.10 10.34
N ALA A 71 4.35 7.97 10.20
CA ALA A 71 3.71 7.30 9.07
C ALA A 71 4.05 7.95 7.73
N ILE A 72 4.02 9.28 7.65
CA ILE A 72 4.32 10.04 6.43
C ILE A 72 5.71 9.69 5.90
N LYS A 73 6.67 9.45 6.80
CA LYS A 73 8.09 9.26 6.47
C LYS A 73 8.54 7.81 6.45
N SER A 74 7.78 6.89 7.05
CA SER A 74 8.13 5.48 7.18
C SER A 74 8.41 4.85 5.82
N PRO A 75 9.38 3.93 5.70
CA PRO A 75 9.53 3.14 4.48
C PRO A 75 8.35 2.20 4.28
N TYR A 76 8.23 1.67 3.06
CA TYR A 76 7.29 0.58 2.80
C TYR A 76 7.78 -0.66 3.54
N LEU A 77 6.88 -1.37 4.21
CA LEU A 77 7.18 -2.53 5.04
C LEU A 77 7.36 -3.81 4.20
N ILE A 78 7.74 -3.68 2.92
CA ILE A 78 7.96 -4.78 1.98
C ILE A 78 9.23 -5.55 2.37
N ALA A 79 9.30 -6.83 2.02
CA ALA A 79 10.50 -7.62 2.23
C ALA A 79 11.62 -7.18 1.28
N GLN A 80 12.85 -7.06 1.78
CA GLN A 80 14.02 -6.75 0.93
C GLN A 80 14.66 -8.01 0.36
N THR A 81 14.38 -9.17 0.96
CA THR A 81 14.94 -10.45 0.56
C THR A 81 13.85 -11.46 0.22
N ASN A 82 13.62 -12.46 1.06
CA ASN A 82 12.60 -13.46 0.88
C ASN A 82 11.48 -13.21 1.90
N ALA A 83 10.26 -12.98 1.41
CA ALA A 83 9.14 -12.62 2.29
C ALA A 83 8.82 -13.73 3.31
N LYS A 84 9.04 -15.01 2.98
CA LYS A 84 8.83 -16.12 3.91
C LYS A 84 9.90 -16.16 5.00
N LEU A 85 11.15 -15.86 4.66
CA LEU A 85 12.23 -15.77 5.65
C LEU A 85 12.00 -14.59 6.59
N GLU A 86 11.64 -13.42 6.05
CA GLU A 86 11.34 -12.25 6.88
C GLU A 86 10.11 -12.45 7.76
N MET A 87 9.03 -13.04 7.25
CA MET A 87 7.86 -13.39 8.08
C MET A 87 8.22 -14.37 9.20
N ARG A 88 9.15 -15.30 8.94
CA ARG A 88 9.70 -16.18 9.98
C ARG A 88 10.56 -15.41 10.98
N GLU A 89 11.38 -14.46 10.54
CA GLU A 89 12.15 -13.59 11.43
C GLU A 89 11.26 -12.72 12.32
N LEU A 90 10.12 -12.23 11.80
CA LEU A 90 9.15 -11.48 12.58
C LEU A 90 8.60 -12.28 13.77
N GLN A 91 8.50 -13.61 13.67
CA GLN A 91 8.10 -14.46 14.79
C GLN A 91 9.09 -14.42 15.96
N TYR A 92 10.34 -14.00 15.71
CA TYR A 92 11.40 -13.87 16.70
C TYR A 92 11.59 -12.42 17.19
N THR A 93 10.90 -11.44 16.60
CA THR A 93 10.88 -10.07 17.11
C THR A 93 10.30 -10.05 18.52
N SER A 94 10.91 -9.30 19.44
CA SER A 94 10.50 -9.28 20.85
C SER A 94 9.04 -8.86 21.07
N ALA A 95 8.48 -8.03 20.18
CA ALA A 95 7.06 -7.64 20.17
C ALA A 95 6.11 -8.82 19.84
N VAL A 96 6.62 -9.86 19.18
CA VAL A 96 5.86 -10.95 18.55
C VAL A 96 6.11 -12.31 19.23
N ARG A 97 6.98 -12.37 20.27
CA ARG A 97 7.29 -13.63 20.97
C ARG A 97 6.01 -14.30 21.46
N ASN A 98 5.64 -15.39 20.77
CA ASN A 98 4.40 -16.17 20.90
C ASN A 98 4.11 -16.68 22.33
N GLU A 99 5.07 -16.69 23.25
CA GLU A 99 4.89 -17.24 24.61
C GLU A 99 4.07 -16.34 25.55
N SER A 100 3.63 -15.16 25.10
CA SER A 100 2.94 -14.18 25.97
C SER A 100 1.65 -13.58 25.40
N VAL A 101 1.23 -13.96 24.19
CA VAL A 101 0.00 -13.44 23.57
C VAL A 101 -1.16 -14.36 23.89
N SER A 102 -2.18 -13.81 24.55
CA SER A 102 -3.40 -14.55 24.86
C SER A 102 -4.22 -14.84 23.59
N ILE A 103 -4.92 -15.97 23.57
CA ILE A 103 -5.84 -16.31 22.48
C ILE A 103 -6.90 -15.20 22.31
N SER A 104 -7.30 -14.54 23.39
CA SER A 104 -8.22 -13.40 23.36
C SER A 104 -7.67 -12.19 22.62
N GLU A 105 -6.43 -11.78 22.88
CA GLU A 105 -5.79 -10.64 22.18
C GLU A 105 -5.66 -10.93 20.68
N LEU A 106 -5.29 -12.16 20.31
CA LEU A 106 -5.22 -12.57 18.91
C LEU A 106 -6.59 -12.47 18.22
N GLN A 107 -7.66 -12.88 18.89
CA GLN A 107 -9.02 -12.77 18.34
C GLN A 107 -9.48 -11.32 18.23
N GLU A 108 -9.10 -10.46 19.18
CA GLU A 108 -9.39 -9.03 19.12
C GLU A 108 -8.75 -8.37 17.88
N LEU A 109 -7.47 -8.67 17.62
CA LEU A 109 -6.78 -8.17 16.42
C LEU A 109 -7.39 -8.71 15.12
N ARG A 110 -7.85 -9.97 15.09
CA ARG A 110 -8.58 -10.52 13.94
C ARG A 110 -9.88 -9.77 13.69
N ASN A 111 -10.65 -9.54 14.75
CA ASN A 111 -11.91 -8.80 14.67
C ASN A 111 -11.67 -7.35 14.21
N GLN A 112 -10.58 -6.73 14.67
CA GLN A 112 -10.16 -5.42 14.22
C GLN A 112 -9.92 -5.39 12.70
N ILE A 113 -9.16 -6.34 12.14
CA ILE A 113 -8.94 -6.45 10.69
C ILE A 113 -10.28 -6.56 9.95
N LEU A 114 -11.18 -7.43 10.41
CA LEU A 114 -12.47 -7.65 9.77
C LEU A 114 -13.37 -6.42 9.83
N LYS A 115 -13.32 -5.65 10.93
CA LYS A 115 -14.08 -4.41 11.08
C LYS A 115 -13.56 -3.28 10.19
N MET A 116 -12.24 -3.24 9.96
CA MET A 116 -11.59 -2.20 9.15
C MET A 116 -11.62 -2.50 7.66
N SER A 117 -11.87 -3.76 7.28
CA SER A 117 -12.00 -4.20 5.89
C SER A 117 -13.37 -3.88 5.31
N ILE A 118 -13.38 -3.31 4.11
CA ILE A 118 -14.60 -3.11 3.30
C ILE A 118 -15.17 -4.45 2.80
N ARG A 119 -14.33 -5.49 2.68
CA ARG A 119 -14.66 -6.81 2.12
C ARG A 119 -14.39 -7.92 3.14
N SER A 120 -14.95 -7.78 4.33
CA SER A 120 -14.67 -8.67 5.46
C SER A 120 -15.03 -10.13 5.18
N SER A 121 -16.08 -10.40 4.39
CA SER A 121 -16.46 -11.75 3.96
C SER A 121 -15.38 -12.46 3.15
N ASP A 122 -14.69 -11.72 2.28
CA ASP A 122 -13.73 -12.28 1.31
C ASP A 122 -12.44 -12.73 2.01
N ILE A 123 -12.11 -12.07 3.13
CA ILE A 123 -10.87 -12.30 3.86
C ILE A 123 -11.03 -13.08 5.17
N ALA A 124 -12.26 -13.23 5.68
CA ALA A 124 -12.53 -13.86 6.97
C ALA A 124 -11.90 -15.25 7.12
N ALA A 125 -12.01 -16.10 6.09
CA ALA A 125 -11.45 -17.44 6.10
C ALA A 125 -9.91 -17.46 6.17
N TYR A 126 -9.25 -16.46 5.58
CA TYR A 126 -7.80 -16.31 5.63
C TYR A 126 -7.36 -15.78 6.99
N VAL A 127 -7.98 -14.68 7.45
CA VAL A 127 -7.68 -14.04 8.75
C VAL A 127 -7.84 -15.00 9.92
N ALA A 128 -8.85 -15.89 9.88
CA ALA A 128 -9.06 -16.90 10.91
C ALA A 128 -7.87 -17.88 11.06
N LYS A 129 -7.14 -18.15 9.97
CA LYS A 129 -5.99 -19.07 9.94
C LYS A 129 -4.64 -18.37 10.12
N MET A 130 -4.60 -17.05 10.04
CA MET A 130 -3.36 -16.28 10.15
C MET A 130 -2.78 -16.34 11.55
N GLN A 131 -1.45 -16.39 11.62
CA GLN A 131 -0.68 -16.34 12.86
C GLN A 131 -0.55 -14.91 13.38
N PHE A 132 -0.13 -14.76 14.63
CA PHE A 132 0.04 -13.44 15.26
C PHE A 132 0.99 -12.53 14.47
N ALA A 133 2.12 -13.06 13.99
CA ALA A 133 3.07 -12.30 13.15
C ALA A 133 2.42 -11.78 11.86
N GLN A 134 1.56 -12.58 11.23
CA GLN A 134 0.86 -12.21 10.00
C GLN A 134 -0.19 -11.12 10.25
N ILE A 135 -0.96 -11.26 11.33
CA ILE A 135 -1.99 -10.30 11.74
C ILE A 135 -1.37 -8.95 12.13
N THR A 136 -0.31 -8.97 12.93
CA THR A 136 0.39 -7.75 13.36
C THR A 136 1.09 -7.05 12.21
N TYR A 137 1.69 -7.79 11.27
CA TYR A 137 2.21 -7.24 10.02
C TYR A 137 1.11 -6.60 9.17
N LEU A 138 -0.01 -7.30 8.96
CA LEU A 138 -1.13 -6.78 8.16
C LEU A 138 -1.70 -5.49 8.74
N LEU A 139 -1.89 -5.44 10.06
CA LEU A 139 -2.32 -4.23 10.76
C LEU A 139 -1.27 -3.12 10.68
N SER A 140 0.03 -3.47 10.72
CA SER A 140 1.12 -2.51 10.54
C SER A 140 1.04 -1.83 9.17
N VAL A 141 0.88 -2.62 8.09
CA VAL A 141 0.69 -2.13 6.72
C VAL A 141 -0.58 -1.27 6.62
N TYR A 142 -1.69 -1.72 7.22
CA TYR A 142 -2.91 -0.92 7.24
C TYR A 142 -2.69 0.45 7.88
N TRP A 143 -2.09 0.49 9.07
CA TRP A 143 -1.97 1.72 9.84
C TRP A 143 -0.97 2.68 9.21
N VAL A 144 0.21 2.20 8.80
CA VAL A 144 1.21 3.05 8.17
C VAL A 144 0.65 3.67 6.89
N GLU A 145 0.00 2.91 6.02
CA GLU A 145 -0.46 3.43 4.73
C GLU A 145 -1.74 4.26 4.85
N THR A 146 -2.66 3.91 5.75
CA THR A 146 -3.86 4.73 6.01
C THR A 146 -3.48 6.08 6.62
N LEU A 147 -2.56 6.09 7.59
CA LEU A 147 -2.08 7.33 8.20
C LEU A 147 -1.22 8.14 7.22
N ARG A 148 -0.36 7.49 6.42
CA ARG A 148 0.44 8.17 5.39
C ARG A 148 -0.45 8.88 4.38
N VAL A 149 -1.43 8.19 3.81
CA VAL A 149 -2.36 8.77 2.82
C VAL A 149 -3.20 9.89 3.42
N ALA A 150 -3.66 9.74 4.67
CA ALA A 150 -4.48 10.74 5.34
C ALA A 150 -3.74 12.04 5.67
N ASN A 151 -2.42 11.97 5.91
CA ASN A 151 -1.66 13.08 6.50
C ASN A 151 -0.53 13.60 5.61
N SER A 152 -0.14 12.88 4.55
CA SER A 152 0.89 13.35 3.62
C SER A 152 0.40 14.61 2.89
N PRO A 153 1.28 15.62 2.69
CA PRO A 153 0.95 16.75 1.82
C PRO A 153 0.68 16.31 0.38
N GLU A 154 1.30 15.20 -0.04
CA GLU A 154 1.16 14.55 -1.34
C GLU A 154 0.76 13.09 -1.10
N PRO A 155 -0.55 12.81 -0.93
CA PRO A 155 -1.05 11.44 -0.79
C PRO A 155 -0.69 10.61 -2.02
N SER A 156 -0.32 9.35 -1.84
CA SER A 156 0.11 8.47 -2.94
C SER A 156 -0.49 7.08 -2.85
N LEU A 157 -0.84 6.50 -4.01
CA LEU A 157 -1.23 5.10 -4.18
C LEU A 157 -0.04 4.19 -4.55
N GLU A 158 1.14 4.75 -4.82
CA GLU A 158 2.35 3.97 -5.14
C GLU A 158 2.69 2.94 -4.05
N PRO A 159 2.70 3.28 -2.74
CA PRO A 159 3.10 2.34 -1.69
C PRO A 159 2.25 1.06 -1.73
N ILE A 160 0.92 1.22 -1.79
CA ILE A 160 0.01 0.07 -1.77
C ILE A 160 0.15 -0.81 -3.00
N MET A 161 0.38 -0.21 -4.17
CA MET A 161 0.63 -0.95 -5.39
C MET A 161 1.97 -1.70 -5.33
N GLU A 162 3.01 -1.14 -4.69
CA GLU A 162 4.25 -1.89 -4.49
C GLU A 162 4.07 -3.11 -3.60
N TYR A 163 3.32 -3.03 -2.49
CA TYR A 163 3.02 -4.22 -1.68
C TYR A 163 2.30 -5.30 -2.50
N LEU A 164 1.34 -4.90 -3.35
CA LEU A 164 0.58 -5.84 -4.18
C LEU A 164 1.44 -6.47 -5.29
N SER A 165 2.40 -5.71 -5.82
CA SER A 165 3.34 -6.13 -6.86
C SER A 165 4.45 -7.06 -6.36
N ASP A 166 4.59 -7.26 -5.04
CA ASP A 166 5.55 -8.19 -4.46
C ASP A 166 5.32 -9.65 -4.96
N SER A 167 6.33 -10.20 -5.61
CA SER A 167 6.24 -11.52 -6.27
C SER A 167 6.11 -12.69 -5.28
N ASP A 168 6.72 -12.59 -4.09
CA ASP A 168 6.63 -13.63 -3.08
C ASP A 168 5.23 -13.67 -2.46
N LEU A 169 4.67 -12.48 -2.22
CA LEU A 169 3.30 -12.30 -1.73
C LEU A 169 2.28 -12.82 -2.74
N GLN A 170 2.45 -12.53 -4.03
CA GLN A 170 1.55 -13.02 -5.09
C GLN A 170 1.53 -14.54 -5.21
N LYS A 171 2.64 -15.21 -4.89
CA LYS A 171 2.77 -16.68 -4.92
C LYS A 171 2.37 -17.32 -3.59
N ASP A 172 2.08 -16.52 -2.56
CA ASP A 172 1.75 -17.00 -1.23
C ASP A 172 0.38 -17.69 -1.19
N LYS A 173 0.30 -18.79 -0.45
CA LYS A 173 -0.92 -19.60 -0.30
C LYS A 173 -1.66 -19.34 1.00
N THR A 174 -1.14 -18.49 1.89
CA THR A 174 -1.76 -18.21 3.19
C THR A 174 -2.93 -17.23 3.11
N GLY A 175 -3.10 -16.58 1.95
CA GLY A 175 -4.15 -15.57 1.75
C GLY A 175 -3.69 -14.15 2.07
N MET A 176 -2.38 -13.94 2.34
CA MET A 176 -1.86 -12.63 2.71
C MET A 176 -2.07 -11.60 1.60
N TRP A 177 -1.93 -11.99 0.33
CA TRP A 177 -2.16 -11.08 -0.80
C TRP A 177 -3.61 -10.56 -0.81
N GLN A 178 -4.59 -11.43 -0.58
CA GLN A 178 -6.01 -11.07 -0.51
C GLN A 178 -6.29 -10.10 0.63
N CYS A 179 -5.65 -10.32 1.78
CA CYS A 179 -5.73 -9.41 2.92
C CYS A 179 -5.09 -8.05 2.62
N ILE A 180 -3.90 -8.01 2.00
CA ILE A 180 -3.25 -6.75 1.58
C ILE A 180 -4.08 -6.04 0.50
N CYS A 181 -4.70 -6.77 -0.43
CA CYS A 181 -5.65 -6.21 -1.40
C CYS A 181 -6.84 -5.54 -0.70
N SER A 182 -7.38 -6.17 0.35
CA SER A 182 -8.44 -5.54 1.17
C SER A 182 -7.95 -4.32 1.95
N VAL A 183 -6.71 -4.32 2.45
CA VAL A 183 -6.10 -3.13 3.05
C VAL A 183 -6.00 -2.04 2.01
N GLY A 184 -5.58 -2.39 0.79
CA GLY A 184 -5.44 -1.43 -0.29
C GLY A 184 -6.74 -0.77 -0.70
N ASP A 185 -7.85 -1.49 -0.70
CA ASP A 185 -9.16 -0.87 -0.91
C ASP A 185 -9.49 0.19 0.14
N SER A 186 -9.10 -0.07 1.39
CA SER A 186 -9.34 0.84 2.51
C SER A 186 -8.45 2.09 2.39
N VAL A 187 -7.19 1.90 2.01
CA VAL A 187 -6.24 2.98 1.71
C VAL A 187 -6.71 3.81 0.52
N PHE A 188 -7.19 3.17 -0.55
CA PHE A 188 -7.75 3.84 -1.72
C PHE A 188 -9.02 4.64 -1.38
N ALA A 189 -9.93 4.07 -0.59
CA ALA A 189 -11.10 4.79 -0.10
C ALA A 189 -10.68 6.04 0.70
N ARG A 190 -9.67 5.91 1.58
CA ARG A 190 -9.12 7.06 2.32
C ARG A 190 -8.47 8.09 1.40
N PHE A 191 -7.73 7.65 0.38
CA PHE A 191 -7.13 8.53 -0.62
C PHE A 191 -8.22 9.36 -1.31
N LYS A 192 -9.31 8.72 -1.77
CA LYS A 192 -10.44 9.43 -2.37
C LYS A 192 -11.04 10.47 -1.42
N ASP A 193 -11.28 10.11 -0.16
CA ASP A 193 -11.80 11.06 0.84
C ASP A 193 -10.89 12.29 0.99
N VAL A 194 -9.57 12.08 1.03
CA VAL A 194 -8.58 13.17 1.15
C VAL A 194 -8.63 14.05 -0.10
N MET A 195 -8.61 13.45 -1.29
CA MET A 195 -8.68 14.18 -2.56
C MET A 195 -10.01 14.92 -2.74
N GLN A 196 -11.12 14.41 -2.20
CA GLN A 196 -12.41 15.13 -2.23
C GLN A 196 -12.43 16.36 -1.32
N ARG A 197 -11.71 16.33 -0.20
CA ARG A 197 -11.62 17.45 0.77
C ARG A 197 -10.57 18.49 0.41
N LYS A 198 -9.57 18.15 -0.41
CA LYS A 198 -8.56 19.10 -0.88
C LYS A 198 -9.21 20.25 -1.67
N PRO A 199 -8.68 21.49 -1.58
CA PRO A 199 -9.13 22.60 -2.41
C PRO A 199 -9.07 22.27 -3.89
N LYS A 200 -10.07 22.71 -4.67
CA LYS A 200 -10.14 22.51 -6.13
C LYS A 200 -9.19 23.46 -6.85
N ASP A 201 -7.89 23.24 -6.67
CA ASP A 201 -6.81 24.00 -7.29
C ASP A 201 -6.02 23.15 -8.30
N GLU A 202 -5.14 23.80 -9.07
CA GLU A 202 -4.32 23.10 -10.05
C GLU A 202 -3.41 22.04 -9.44
N LYS A 203 -3.02 22.18 -8.17
CA LYS A 203 -2.16 21.20 -7.51
C LYS A 203 -2.92 19.88 -7.33
N ARG A 204 -4.15 19.95 -6.82
CA ARG A 204 -5.05 18.81 -6.71
C ARG A 204 -5.32 18.16 -8.06
N GLU A 205 -5.57 18.96 -9.10
CA GLU A 205 -5.80 18.43 -10.45
C GLU A 205 -4.57 17.69 -10.97
N ARG A 206 -3.36 18.26 -10.84
CA ARG A 206 -2.10 17.58 -11.19
C ARG A 206 -1.88 16.29 -10.40
N GLU A 207 -2.23 16.26 -9.12
CA GLU A 207 -2.15 15.04 -8.32
C GLU A 207 -3.12 13.96 -8.85
N LEU A 208 -4.35 14.31 -9.21
CA LEU A 208 -5.31 13.36 -9.79
C LEU A 208 -4.86 12.85 -11.17
N GLU A 209 -4.34 13.73 -12.03
CA GLU A 209 -3.76 13.38 -13.33
C GLU A 209 -2.63 12.36 -13.17
N ASN A 210 -1.65 12.64 -12.30
CA ASN A 210 -0.52 11.76 -12.05
C ASN A 210 -0.96 10.37 -11.55
N HIS A 211 -1.93 10.32 -10.63
CA HIS A 211 -2.47 9.05 -10.14
C HIS A 211 -3.25 8.29 -11.21
N THR A 212 -3.95 9.00 -12.09
CA THR A 212 -4.65 8.37 -13.21
C THR A 212 -3.66 7.76 -14.18
N GLN A 213 -2.62 8.51 -14.56
CA GLN A 213 -1.51 8.01 -15.39
C GLN A 213 -0.85 6.80 -14.75
N PHE A 214 -0.50 6.88 -13.46
CA PHE A 214 0.07 5.77 -12.70
C PHE A 214 -0.81 4.51 -12.77
N LEU A 215 -2.12 4.65 -12.56
CA LEU A 215 -3.03 3.51 -12.63
C LEU A 215 -3.23 2.98 -14.05
N LEU A 216 -3.21 3.85 -15.08
CA LEU A 216 -3.23 3.42 -16.49
C LEU A 216 -2.01 2.57 -16.86
N VAL A 217 -0.83 2.90 -16.31
CA VAL A 217 0.36 2.05 -16.48
C VAL A 217 0.15 0.69 -15.79
N ASN A 218 -0.34 0.69 -14.55
CA ASN A 218 -0.61 -0.54 -13.81
C ASN A 218 -1.76 -1.38 -14.42
N PHE A 219 -2.68 -0.77 -15.15
CA PHE A 219 -3.70 -1.49 -15.92
C PHE A 219 -3.08 -2.36 -17.02
N ASN A 220 -1.86 -2.02 -17.48
CA ASN A 220 -1.11 -2.78 -18.47
C ASN A 220 -0.02 -3.66 -17.85
N HIS A 221 -0.05 -3.88 -16.53
CA HIS A 221 0.96 -4.64 -15.81
C HIS A 221 0.99 -6.13 -16.24
N VAL A 222 2.16 -6.79 -16.20
CA VAL A 222 2.31 -8.20 -16.60
C VAL A 222 1.43 -9.17 -15.80
N HIS A 223 1.26 -8.90 -14.51
CA HIS A 223 0.41 -9.68 -13.61
C HIS A 223 -1.07 -9.27 -13.68
N LYS A 224 -1.92 -10.23 -14.09
CA LYS A 224 -3.38 -10.06 -14.22
C LYS A 224 -4.07 -9.53 -12.96
N GLN A 225 -3.59 -9.92 -11.78
CA GLN A 225 -4.18 -9.47 -10.52
C GLN A 225 -3.92 -7.98 -10.24
N ILE A 226 -2.76 -7.46 -10.64
CA ILE A 226 -2.44 -6.03 -10.54
C ILE A 226 -3.31 -5.24 -11.50
N ARG A 227 -3.48 -5.72 -12.75
CA ARG A 227 -4.39 -5.11 -13.73
C ARG A 227 -5.81 -4.96 -13.19
N ARG A 228 -6.36 -6.01 -12.56
CA ARG A 228 -7.70 -5.98 -11.95
C ARG A 228 -7.83 -4.95 -10.82
N VAL A 229 -6.78 -4.78 -10.00
CA VAL A 229 -6.79 -3.76 -8.95
C VAL A 229 -6.71 -2.36 -9.56
N ALA A 230 -5.85 -2.17 -10.56
CA ALA A 230 -5.72 -0.90 -11.26
C ALA A 230 -7.02 -0.49 -11.96
N ASP A 231 -7.67 -1.41 -12.68
CA ASP A 231 -8.97 -1.24 -13.32
C ASP A 231 -10.06 -0.80 -12.32
N LYS A 232 -10.16 -1.53 -11.20
CA LYS A 232 -11.08 -1.18 -10.10
C LYS A 232 -10.83 0.22 -9.57
N TYR A 233 -9.56 0.59 -9.35
CA TYR A 233 -9.21 1.91 -8.82
C TYR A 233 -9.41 3.02 -9.86
N LEU A 234 -9.12 2.79 -11.14
CA LEU A 234 -9.40 3.71 -12.23
C LEU A 234 -10.89 4.01 -12.33
N SER A 235 -11.71 2.96 -12.41
CA SER A 235 -13.18 3.08 -12.47
C SER A 235 -13.69 3.90 -11.29
N ALA A 236 -13.30 3.53 -10.07
CA ALA A 236 -13.74 4.22 -8.86
C ALA A 236 -13.16 5.64 -8.68
N LEU A 237 -12.05 5.96 -9.35
CA LEU A 237 -11.46 7.31 -9.36
C LEU A 237 -12.23 8.21 -10.33
N VAL A 238 -12.52 7.71 -11.53
CA VAL A 238 -13.34 8.41 -12.53
C VAL A 238 -14.76 8.65 -12.01
N ASP A 239 -15.37 7.67 -11.34
CA ASP A 239 -16.68 7.83 -10.71
C ASP A 239 -16.69 8.98 -9.69
N ALA A 240 -15.60 9.14 -8.93
CA ALA A 240 -15.45 10.20 -7.94
C ALA A 240 -15.04 11.56 -8.55
N PHE A 241 -14.33 11.53 -9.68
CA PHE A 241 -13.76 12.70 -10.36
C PHE A 241 -14.00 12.60 -11.89
N PRO A 242 -15.24 12.80 -12.37
CA PRO A 242 -15.59 12.51 -13.77
C PRO A 242 -14.84 13.35 -14.81
N HIS A 243 -14.33 14.51 -14.42
CA HIS A 243 -13.56 15.39 -15.32
C HIS A 243 -12.24 14.77 -15.80
N LEU A 244 -11.74 13.72 -15.14
CA LEU A 244 -10.56 12.99 -15.59
C LEU A 244 -10.76 12.31 -16.94
N LEU A 245 -12.01 11.98 -17.32
CA LEU A 245 -12.33 11.37 -18.62
C LEU A 245 -12.02 12.28 -19.81
N TRP A 246 -12.10 13.60 -19.62
CA TRP A 246 -11.82 14.59 -20.67
C TRP A 246 -10.63 15.47 -20.32
N ASN A 247 -9.82 15.08 -19.34
CA ASN A 247 -8.58 15.76 -19.03
C ASN A 247 -7.58 15.50 -20.16
N CYS A 248 -7.01 16.56 -20.73
CA CYS A 248 -6.08 16.43 -21.86
C CYS A 248 -4.87 15.56 -21.50
N ARG A 249 -4.23 15.75 -20.35
CA ARG A 249 -3.04 14.96 -19.99
C ARG A 249 -3.34 13.48 -19.84
N VAL A 250 -4.50 13.14 -19.27
CA VAL A 250 -4.96 11.75 -19.17
C VAL A 250 -5.21 11.15 -20.55
N LEU A 251 -5.94 11.85 -21.43
CA LEU A 251 -6.23 11.39 -22.79
C LEU A 251 -4.96 11.18 -23.62
N TRP A 252 -4.02 12.13 -23.55
CA TRP A 252 -2.74 12.00 -24.23
C TRP A 252 -1.96 10.80 -23.72
N SER A 253 -1.90 10.59 -22.40
CA SER A 253 -1.25 9.41 -21.85
C SER A 253 -1.94 8.10 -22.25
N MET A 254 -3.27 8.06 -22.38
CA MET A 254 -3.95 6.88 -22.94
C MET A 254 -3.50 6.62 -24.37
N LEU A 255 -3.46 7.63 -25.23
CA LEU A 255 -3.02 7.47 -26.62
C LEU A 255 -1.55 7.07 -26.72
N ASP A 256 -0.68 7.68 -25.90
CA ASP A 256 0.75 7.37 -25.84
C ASP A 256 0.97 5.92 -25.38
N ILE A 257 0.24 5.46 -24.36
CA ILE A 257 0.28 4.07 -23.90
C ILE A 257 -0.17 3.13 -25.02
N LEU A 258 -1.30 3.43 -25.68
CA LEU A 258 -1.81 2.60 -26.77
C LEU A 258 -0.80 2.51 -27.92
N GLN A 259 -0.16 3.63 -28.27
CA GLN A 259 0.88 3.68 -29.29
C GLN A 259 2.10 2.83 -28.91
N VAL A 260 2.57 2.92 -27.66
CA VAL A 260 3.67 2.10 -27.13
C VAL A 260 3.31 0.62 -27.16
N LEU A 261 2.10 0.25 -26.74
CA LEU A 261 1.63 -1.13 -26.77
C LEU A 261 1.50 -1.66 -28.20
N ALA A 262 0.97 -0.87 -29.14
CA ALA A 262 0.90 -1.24 -30.54
C ALA A 262 2.29 -1.42 -31.17
N PHE A 263 3.24 -0.55 -30.84
CA PHE A 263 4.63 -0.69 -31.25
C PHE A 263 5.27 -1.97 -30.71
N SER A 264 4.91 -2.37 -29.48
CA SER A 264 5.46 -3.59 -28.86
C SER A 264 5.16 -4.90 -29.62
N LEU A 265 4.15 -4.90 -30.50
CA LEU A 265 3.80 -6.03 -31.36
C LEU A 265 4.76 -6.20 -32.55
N GLN A 266 5.54 -5.17 -32.87
CA GLN A 266 6.52 -5.18 -33.96
C GLN A 266 7.91 -5.61 -33.48
N LEU A 267 8.11 -5.69 -32.15
CA LEU A 267 9.36 -6.13 -31.54
C LEU A 267 9.49 -7.65 -31.61
N ASP A 268 10.71 -8.14 -31.85
CA ASP A 268 10.98 -9.58 -31.88
C ASP A 268 10.67 -10.21 -30.51
N PRO A 269 9.75 -11.19 -30.42
CA PRO A 269 9.45 -11.88 -29.17
C PRO A 269 10.61 -12.69 -28.59
N ASN A 270 11.64 -12.98 -29.39
CA ASN A 270 12.80 -13.77 -28.97
C ASN A 270 13.91 -12.91 -28.34
N GLU A 271 13.81 -11.59 -28.44
CA GLU A 271 14.68 -10.66 -27.70
C GLU A 271 14.19 -10.47 -26.26
N GLU A 272 15.10 -10.10 -25.35
CA GLU A 272 14.77 -9.86 -23.94
C GLU A 272 13.66 -8.79 -23.84
N SER A 273 12.50 -9.16 -23.29
CA SER A 273 11.30 -8.32 -23.18
C SER A 273 11.65 -6.91 -22.66
N PRO A 274 11.71 -5.89 -23.53
CA PRO A 274 12.20 -4.58 -23.11
C PRO A 274 11.15 -3.87 -22.25
N SER A 275 11.61 -3.08 -21.29
CA SER A 275 10.76 -2.06 -20.67
C SER A 275 10.68 -0.86 -21.60
N LEU A 276 9.46 -0.45 -21.97
CA LEU A 276 9.22 0.69 -22.85
C LEU A 276 8.82 1.92 -22.03
N GLN A 277 9.49 3.06 -22.27
CA GLN A 277 9.16 4.34 -21.65
C GLN A 277 7.89 4.91 -22.28
N ILE A 278 6.97 5.43 -21.46
CA ILE A 278 5.78 6.13 -21.94
C ILE A 278 6.14 7.62 -22.14
N PRO A 279 5.99 8.17 -23.36
CA PRO A 279 6.23 9.57 -23.63
C PRO A 279 5.53 10.51 -22.63
N GLY A 280 6.24 11.56 -22.21
CA GLY A 280 5.67 12.59 -21.32
C GLY A 280 5.42 12.15 -19.87
N THR A 281 5.81 10.93 -19.47
CA THR A 281 5.68 10.44 -18.10
C THR A 281 7.00 9.82 -17.60
N PRO A 282 7.21 9.67 -16.28
CA PRO A 282 8.36 8.96 -15.74
C PRO A 282 8.18 7.42 -15.73
N TYR A 283 7.10 6.90 -16.33
CA TYR A 283 6.70 5.51 -16.18
C TYR A 283 7.12 4.63 -17.36
N THR A 284 7.37 3.35 -17.05
CA THR A 284 7.68 2.30 -18.03
C THR A 284 6.64 1.20 -18.01
N ILE A 285 6.38 0.60 -19.17
CA ILE A 285 5.61 -0.64 -19.30
C ILE A 285 6.58 -1.81 -19.49
N HIS A 286 6.47 -2.80 -18.63
CA HIS A 286 7.10 -4.11 -18.84
C HIS A 286 6.19 -4.95 -19.73
N LEU A 287 6.74 -5.41 -20.86
CA LEU A 287 5.98 -6.17 -21.84
C LEU A 287 5.74 -7.62 -21.37
N MET A 288 4.67 -8.22 -21.88
CA MET A 288 4.46 -9.67 -21.78
C MET A 288 5.48 -10.40 -22.67
N ASP A 289 5.85 -11.62 -22.28
CA ASP A 289 6.87 -12.38 -23.01
C ASP A 289 6.38 -12.92 -24.37
N SER A 290 5.10 -13.30 -24.47
CA SER A 290 4.53 -13.83 -25.72
C SER A 290 3.82 -12.75 -26.54
N LEU A 291 3.91 -12.85 -27.87
CA LEU A 291 3.24 -11.93 -28.78
C LEU A 291 1.72 -11.97 -28.61
N GLU A 292 1.15 -13.17 -28.42
CA GLU A 292 -0.28 -13.35 -28.18
C GLU A 292 -0.73 -12.65 -26.89
N ALA A 293 0.09 -12.72 -25.84
CA ALA A 293 -0.19 -12.02 -24.60
C ALA A 293 -0.10 -10.50 -24.79
N ARG A 294 0.86 -9.98 -25.56
CA ARG A 294 0.93 -8.55 -25.92
C ARG A 294 -0.30 -8.11 -26.70
N GLU A 295 -0.74 -8.89 -27.69
CA GLU A 295 -1.96 -8.59 -28.46
C GLU A 295 -3.21 -8.51 -27.57
N ILE A 296 -3.33 -9.40 -26.59
CA ILE A 296 -4.44 -9.35 -25.63
C ILE A 296 -4.40 -8.06 -24.83
N ILE A 297 -3.24 -7.64 -24.33
CA ILE A 297 -3.12 -6.37 -23.58
C ILE A 297 -3.48 -5.17 -24.46
N VAL A 298 -3.03 -5.13 -25.72
CA VAL A 298 -3.40 -4.06 -26.67
C VAL A 298 -4.91 -4.01 -26.88
N LYS A 299 -5.54 -5.17 -27.11
CA LYS A 299 -6.99 -5.27 -27.31
C LYS A 299 -7.78 -4.86 -26.07
N ASP A 300 -7.33 -5.31 -24.89
CA ASP A 300 -7.94 -4.99 -23.60
C ASP A 300 -7.85 -3.49 -23.29
N PHE A 301 -6.75 -2.83 -23.66
CA PHE A 301 -6.56 -1.38 -23.43
C PHE A 301 -7.27 -0.49 -24.46
N ALA A 302 -7.51 -1.00 -25.67
CA ALA A 302 -8.21 -0.27 -26.73
C ALA A 302 -9.75 -0.33 -26.62
N ALA A 303 -10.28 -1.24 -25.79
CA ALA A 303 -11.70 -1.45 -25.56
C ALA A 303 -12.30 -0.40 -24.61
#